data_AF-A0A9X2K3V6-F1
#
_entry.id   AF-A0A9X2K3V6-F1
#
_cell.length_a   1.000
_cell.length_b   1.000
_cell.length_c   1.000
_cell.angle_alpha   90.00
_cell.angle_beta   90.00
_cell.angle_gamma   90.00
#
_symmetry.space_group_name_H-M   'P 1'
#
loop_
_entity.id
_entity.type
_entity.pdbx_description
1 polymer ?
#
loop_
_entity_poly.entity_id
_entity_poly.type
_entity_poly.pdbx_seq_one_letter_code
_entity_poly.pdbx_strand_id
1 'polypeptide(L)' 'MQGERVRSSHGTGLGLWIARAVVAADGGTVTAPAEGGPHVEVRLPRTTA' A
#
# COMPACT_ATOMS: atom_id res chain seq x y z
N MET A 1 17.12 4.58 6.69
CA MET A 1 16.05 5.38 7.32
C MET A 1 14.91 4.43 7.65
N GLN A 2 14.73 4.07 8.92
CA GLN A 2 13.64 3.17 9.35
C GLN A 2 12.44 4.06 9.73
N GLY A 3 11.32 3.91 9.03
CA GLY A 3 10.09 4.63 9.34
C GLY A 3 9.54 4.26 10.72
N GLU A 4 8.94 5.24 11.40
CA GLU A 4 8.25 5.04 12.67
C GLU A 4 7.11 4.02 12.49
N ARG A 5 7.17 2.91 13.24
CA ARG A 5 6.15 1.86 13.17
C ARG A 5 5.07 2.13 14.21
N VAL A 6 3.98 2.77 13.76
CA VAL A 6 2.77 2.88 14.56
C VAL A 6 2.10 1.50 14.63
N ARG A 7 2.05 0.92 15.83
CA ARG A 7 1.35 -0.34 16.11
C ARG A 7 -0.07 -0.01 16.56
N SER A 8 -1.02 -0.03 15.63
CA SER A 8 -2.43 0.18 15.93
C SER A 8 -3.10 -1.16 16.27
N SER A 9 -3.62 -1.32 17.48
CA SER A 9 -4.41 -2.50 17.87
C SER A 9 -5.85 -2.46 17.33
N HIS A 10 -6.32 -1.27 16.93
CA HIS A 10 -7.56 -1.00 16.21
C HIS A 10 -7.34 0.20 15.29
N GLY A 11 -7.36 -0.01 13.98
CA GLY A 11 -7.32 1.07 12.98
C GLY A 11 -8.61 1.05 12.17
N THR A 12 -9.05 2.20 11.67
CA THR A 12 -10.26 2.36 10.85
C THR A 12 -10.18 1.67 9.47
N GLY A 13 -9.06 1.02 9.15
CA GLY A 13 -8.79 0.46 7.82
C GLY A 13 -8.42 1.50 6.76
N LEU A 14 -8.36 2.79 7.12
CA LEU A 14 -8.14 3.88 6.15
C LEU A 14 -6.76 3.85 5.48
N GLY A 15 -5.72 3.34 6.15
CA GLY A 15 -4.35 3.33 5.60
C GLY A 15 -4.26 2.63 4.23
N LEU A 16 -4.78 1.41 4.14
CA LEU A 16 -4.79 0.66 2.87
C LEU A 16 -5.78 1.25 1.87
N TRP A 17 -6.87 1.83 2.33
CA TRP A 17 -7.86 2.50 1.46
C TRP A 17 -7.26 3.72 0.77
N ILE A 18 -6.57 4.60 1.52
CA ILE A 18 -5.87 5.76 0.97
C ILE A 18 -4.80 5.31 -0.04
N ALA A 19 -3.99 4.32 0.33
CA ALA A 19 -2.94 3.80 -0.55
C ALA A 19 -3.52 3.28 -1.89
N ARG A 20 -4.65 2.55 -1.84
CA ARG A 20 -5.35 2.10 -3.06
C ARG A 20 -5.85 3.26 -3.91
N ALA A 21 -6.41 4.30 -3.29
CA ALA A 21 -6.93 5.46 -4.02
C ALA A 21 -5.82 6.23 -4.76
N VAL A 22 -4.70 6.49 -4.09
CA VAL A 22 -3.53 7.17 -4.68
C VAL A 22 -2.94 6.35 -5.83
N VAL A 23 -2.67 5.06 -5.58
CA VAL A 23 -2.07 4.19 -6.61
C VAL A 23 -3.00 4.03 -7.82
N ALA A 24 -4.32 3.97 -7.61
CA ALA A 24 -5.27 3.94 -8.72
C ALA A 24 -5.29 5.25 -9.53
N ALA A 25 -5.17 6.41 -8.87
CA ALA A 25 -5.06 7.70 -9.54
C ALA A 25 -3.80 7.79 -10.42
N ASP A 26 -2.72 7.14 -10.00
CA ASP A 26 -1.46 7.04 -10.76
C ASP A 26 -1.46 5.92 -11.82
N GLY A 27 -2.60 5.25 -12.06
CA GLY A 27 -2.73 4.15 -13.03
C GLY A 27 -2.04 2.84 -12.60
N GLY A 28 -1.73 2.70 -11.32
CA GLY A 28 -1.11 1.51 -10.74
C GLY A 28 -2.08 0.54 -10.07
N THR A 29 -1.52 -0.45 -9.38
CA THR A 29 -2.27 -1.48 -8.63
C THR A 29 -1.65 -1.78 -7.26
N VAL A 30 -2.50 -2.17 -6.31
CA VAL A 30 -2.11 -2.62 -4.96
C VAL A 30 -2.68 -4.01 -4.69
N THR A 31 -1.81 -4.96 -4.35
CA THR A 31 -2.15 -6.34 -3.97
C THR A 31 -1.63 -6.65 -2.56
N ALA A 32 -2.36 -7.47 -1.81
CA ALA A 32 -1.98 -7.90 -0.47
C ALA A 32 -2.23 -9.41 -0.36
N PRO A 33 -1.26 -10.24 -0.76
CA PRO A 33 -1.42 -11.69 -0.74
C PRO A 33 -1.49 -12.21 0.70
N ALA A 34 -2.30 -13.25 0.91
CA ALA A 34 -2.58 -13.78 2.25
C ALA A 34 -1.49 -14.71 2.80
N GLU A 35 -0.51 -15.10 1.99
CA GLU A 35 0.48 -16.13 2.34
C GLU A 35 1.83 -15.51 2.73
N GLY A 36 2.49 -16.02 3.77
CA GLY A 36 3.86 -15.59 4.14
C GLY A 36 3.98 -14.37 5.06
N GLY A 37 2.86 -13.88 5.62
CA GLY A 37 2.84 -12.74 6.55
C GLY A 37 2.38 -11.44 5.89
N PRO A 38 2.31 -10.32 6.64
CA PRO A 38 1.75 -9.06 6.14
C PRO A 38 2.70 -8.42 5.13
N HIS A 39 2.40 -8.59 3.84
CA HIS A 39 3.09 -7.93 2.75
C HIS A 39 2.07 -7.30 1.80
N VAL A 40 2.47 -6.18 1.20
CA VAL A 40 1.68 -5.43 0.22
C VAL A 40 2.59 -5.13 -0.95
N GLU A 41 2.13 -5.44 -2.15
CA GLU A 41 2.83 -5.12 -3.39
C GLU A 41 2.13 -3.94 -4.07
N VAL A 42 2.94 -3.01 -4.56
CA VAL A 42 2.49 -1.82 -5.29
C VAL A 42 3.17 -1.83 -6.65
N ARG A 43 2.39 -1.75 -7.73
CA ARG A 43 2.90 -1.64 -9.10
C ARG A 43 2.44 -0.32 -9.68
N LEU A 44 3.38 0.47 -10.19
CA LEU A 44 3.12 1.76 -10.82
C LEU A 44 3.57 1.71 -12.29
N PRO A 45 2.91 2.43 -13.21
CA PRO A 45 3.43 2.66 -14.54
C PRO A 45 4.82 3.28 -14.48
N ARG A 46 5.73 2.84 -15.35
CA ARG A 46 7.01 3.54 -15.50
C ARG A 46 6.77 4.77 -16.34
N THR A 47 7.04 5.94 -15.80
CA THR A 47 7.17 7.15 -16.61
C THR A 47 8.42 7.00 -17.49
N THR A 48 8.21 6.83 -18.80
CA THR A 48 9.26 7.10 -19.79
C THR A 48 9.23 8.60 -20.06
N ALA A 49 10.29 9.30 -19.66
CA ALA A 49 10.55 10.69 -20.06
C ALA A 49 10.96 10.74 -21.53
#